data_AF-A0A4P9YW30-F1
#
_entry.id   AF-A0A4P9YW30-F1
#
_cell.length_a   1.000
_cell.length_b   1.000
_cell.length_c   1.000
_cell.angle_alpha   90.00
_cell.angle_beta   90.00
_cell.angle_gamma   90.00
#
_symmetry.space_group_name_H-M   'P 1'
#
loop_
_entity.id
_entity.type
_entity.pdbx_description
1 polymer ?
#
loop_
_entity_poly.entity_id
_entity_poly.type
_entity_poly.pdbx_seq_one_letter_code
_entity_poly.pdbx_strand_id
1 'polypeptide(L)' 'VEQLDALLNNVSGSVPLHERFRALFTLKSIGDDRSVDAIAKGFADESALLKHELAYVLGQMKNTHALP' A
#
# COMPACT_ATOMS: atom_id res chain seq x y z
N VAL A 1 -5.73 3.14 -9.70
CA VAL A 1 -5.49 2.19 -8.59
C VAL A 1 -4.72 0.97 -9.06
N GLU A 2 -5.12 0.26 -10.12
CA GLU A 2 -4.43 -0.97 -10.59
C GLU A 2 -2.92 -0.82 -10.83
N GLN A 3 -2.46 0.25 -11.50
CA GLN A 3 -1.02 0.49 -11.68
C GLN A 3 -0.29 0.76 -10.36
N LEU A 4 -0.93 1.46 -9.42
CA LEU A 4 -0.35 1.75 -8.10
C LEU A 4 -0.31 0.50 -7.23
N ASP A 5 -1.32 -0.37 -7.33
CA ASP A 5 -1.35 -1.71 -6.73
C ASP A 5 -0.15 -2.52 -7.24
N ALA A 6 0.05 -2.60 -8.57
CA ALA A 6 1.16 -3.34 -9.16
C ALA A 6 2.54 -2.80 -8.73
N LEU A 7 2.69 -1.48 -8.62
CA LEU A 7 3.92 -0.84 -8.14
C LEU A 7 4.15 -1.12 -6.65
N LEU A 8 3.16 -0.85 -5.79
CA LEU A 8 3.27 -1.06 -4.35
C LEU A 8 3.58 -2.53 -4.01
N ASN A 9 2.88 -3.45 -4.67
CA ASN A 9 3.00 -4.89 -4.44
C ASN A 9 4.11 -5.54 -5.27
N ASN A 10 4.96 -4.74 -5.93
CA ASN A 10 6.15 -5.20 -6.63
C ASN A 10 5.88 -6.40 -7.57
N VAL A 11 4.82 -6.31 -8.37
CA VAL A 11 4.38 -7.42 -9.23
C VAL A 11 5.46 -7.82 -10.25
N SER A 12 6.28 -6.86 -10.71
CA SER A 12 7.41 -7.14 -11.60
C SER A 12 8.64 -7.74 -10.90
N GLY A 13 8.66 -7.76 -9.56
CA GLY A 13 9.80 -8.20 -8.75
C GLY A 13 10.98 -7.22 -8.71
N SER A 14 10.91 -6.11 -9.44
CA SER A 14 12.03 -5.18 -9.67
C SER A 14 11.75 -3.73 -9.24
N VAL A 15 10.62 -3.47 -8.59
CA VAL A 15 10.21 -2.12 -8.19
C VAL A 15 11.04 -1.67 -6.97
N PRO A 16 11.84 -0.61 -7.09
CA PRO A 16 12.64 -0.11 -5.97
C PRO A 16 11.74 0.41 -4.83
N LEU A 17 12.22 0.27 -3.60
CA LEU A 17 11.43 0.60 -2.41
C LEU A 17 10.89 2.04 -2.39
N HIS A 18 11.68 3.01 -2.89
CA HIS A 18 11.24 4.42 -2.94
C HIS A 18 10.06 4.65 -3.90
N GLU A 19 9.96 3.88 -5.00
CA GLU A 19 8.81 3.93 -5.91
C GLU A 19 7.58 3.29 -5.27
N ARG A 20 7.78 2.20 -4.52
CA ARG A 20 6.71 1.56 -3.73
C ARG A 20 6.13 2.52 -2.70
N PHE A 21 6.98 3.28 -1.99
CA PHE A 21 6.52 4.33 -1.08
C PHE A 21 5.75 5.44 -1.80
N ARG A 22 6.20 5.87 -2.97
CA ARG A 22 5.43 6.84 -3.78
C ARG A 22 4.05 6.29 -4.15
N ALA A 23 3.96 5.02 -4.56
CA ALA A 23 2.69 4.37 -4.83
C ALA A 23 1.80 4.31 -3.59
N LEU A 24 2.36 3.92 -2.43
CA LEU A 24 1.65 3.88 -1.15
C LEU A 24 1.03 5.23 -0.77
N PHE A 25 1.81 6.32 -0.81
CA PHE A 25 1.28 7.64 -0.47
C PHE A 25 0.29 8.17 -1.51
N THR A 26 0.42 7.74 -2.78
CA THR A 26 -0.58 8.07 -3.80
C THR A 26 -1.90 7.34 -3.52
N LEU A 27 -1.87 6.06 -3.15
CA LEU A 27 -3.06 5.28 -2.76
C LEU A 27 -3.72 5.87 -1.50
N LYS A 28 -2.92 6.29 -0.52
CA LYS A 28 -3.41 7.03 0.65
C LYS A 28 -4.19 8.28 0.25
N SER A 29 -3.66 9.07 -0.69
CA SER A 29 -4.33 10.29 -1.16
C SER A 29 -5.62 10.02 -1.91
N ILE A 30 -5.74 8.86 -2.57
CA ILE A 30 -6.99 8.43 -3.24
C ILE A 30 -8.04 8.03 -2.21
N GLY A 31 -7.67 7.24 -1.19
CA GLY A 31 -8.53 7.00 -0.02
C GLY A 31 -9.69 6.00 -0.21
N ASP A 32 -9.93 5.50 -1.43
CA ASP A 32 -11.05 4.58 -1.73
C ASP A 32 -10.78 3.14 -1.23
N ASP A 33 -11.83 2.32 -1.19
CA ASP A 33 -11.74 0.94 -0.70
C ASP A 33 -10.76 0.09 -1.52
N ARG A 34 -10.67 0.35 -2.84
CA ARG A 34 -9.68 -0.32 -3.70
C ARG A 34 -8.25 0.06 -3.32
N SER A 35 -8.02 1.28 -2.84
CA SER A 35 -6.72 1.71 -2.32
C SER A 35 -6.39 1.00 -1.01
N VAL A 36 -7.38 0.82 -0.14
CA VAL A 36 -7.23 0.01 1.09
C VAL A 36 -6.88 -1.44 0.74
N ASP A 37 -7.59 -2.06 -0.20
CA ASP A 37 -7.31 -3.44 -0.66
C ASP A 37 -5.89 -3.57 -1.22
N ALA A 38 -5.46 -2.61 -2.05
CA ALA A 38 -4.12 -2.61 -2.62
C ALA A 38 -3.03 -2.49 -1.54
N ILE A 39 -3.24 -1.67 -0.52
CA ILE A 39 -2.31 -1.50 0.60
C ILE A 39 -2.30 -2.75 1.49
N ALA A 40 -3.46 -3.36 1.73
CA ALA A 40 -3.59 -4.58 2.53
C ALA A 40 -2.85 -5.78 1.91
N LYS A 41 -2.86 -5.92 0.58
CA LYS A 41 -2.05 -6.94 -0.13
C LYS A 41 -0.56 -6.84 0.18
N GLY A 42 -0.05 -5.65 0.46
CA GLY A 42 1.37 -5.39 0.72
C GLY A 42 1.90 -6.02 2.01
N PHE A 43 1.03 -6.46 2.93
CA PHE A 43 1.47 -7.13 4.16
C PHE A 43 2.13 -8.49 3.93
N ALA A 44 1.97 -9.07 2.72
CA ALA A 44 2.68 -10.28 2.30
C ALA A 44 4.16 -10.05 1.94
N ASP A 45 4.63 -8.81 1.89
CA ASP A 45 6.05 -8.49 1.62
C ASP A 45 6.97 -8.97 2.75
N GLU A 46 8.26 -9.15 2.53
CA GLU A 46 9.21 -9.52 3.60
C GLU A 46 9.73 -8.31 4.38
N SER A 47 9.63 -7.10 3.82
CA SER A 47 10.16 -5.88 4.41
C SER A 47 9.36 -5.42 5.64
N ALA A 48 9.96 -5.55 6.82
CA ALA A 48 9.39 -5.01 8.06
C ALA A 48 9.16 -3.49 8.00
N LEU A 49 10.06 -2.75 7.33
CA LEU A 49 9.93 -1.31 7.13
C LEU A 49 8.69 -0.98 6.29
N LEU A 50 8.44 -1.74 5.21
CA LEU A 50 7.26 -1.52 4.40
C LEU A 50 6.00 -1.84 5.18
N LYS A 51 5.93 -2.99 5.87
CA LYS A 51 4.78 -3.37 6.71
C LYS A 51 4.42 -2.30 7.74
N HIS A 52 5.42 -1.72 8.40
CA HIS A 52 5.21 -0.62 9.34
C HIS A 52 4.50 0.56 8.65
N GLU A 53 4.98 0.97 7.49
CA GLU A 53 4.40 2.10 6.77
C GLU A 53 3.00 1.79 6.23
N LEU A 54 2.74 0.57 5.74
CA LEU A 54 1.39 0.15 5.32
C LEU A 54 0.40 0.29 6.47
N ALA A 55 0.75 -0.23 7.65
CA ALA A 55 -0.10 -0.13 8.84
C ALA A 55 -0.32 1.33 9.27
N TYR A 56 0.74 2.15 9.25
CA TYR A 56 0.64 3.57 9.55
C TYR A 56 -0.32 4.29 8.59
N VAL A 57 -0.18 4.05 7.29
CA VAL A 57 -1.01 4.68 6.25
C VAL A 57 -2.48 4.24 6.36
N LEU A 58 -2.76 2.95 6.56
CA LEU A 58 -4.14 2.49 6.78
C LEU A 58 -4.79 3.15 7.99
N GLY A 59 -4.06 3.27 9.10
CA GLY A 59 -4.53 3.99 10.29
C GLY A 59 -4.81 5.47 10.03
N GLN A 60 -4.00 6.12 9.20
CA GLN A 60 -4.21 7.52 8.82
C GLN A 60 -5.39 7.73 7.88
N MET A 61 -5.70 6.76 7.01
CA MET A 61 -6.84 6.84 6.09
C MET A 61 -8.18 6.85 6.84
N LYS A 62 -8.24 6.24 8.04
CA LYS A 62 -9.47 6.13 8.86
C LYS A 62 -10.66 5.54 8.09
N ASN A 63 -10.40 4.79 7.02
CA ASN A 63 -11.42 4.08 6.27
C ASN A 63 -11.78 2.80 7.03
N THR A 64 -13.06 2.61 7.35
CA THR A 64 -13.55 1.43 8.09
C THR A 64 -13.37 0.13 7.33
N HIS A 65 -13.20 0.17 6.00
CA HIS A 65 -12.84 -0.98 5.18
C HIS A 65 -11.46 -1.56 5.52
N ALA A 66 -10.59 -0.80 6.19
CA ALA A 66 -9.28 -1.27 6.64
C ALA A 66 -9.33 -2.06 7.97
N LEU A 67 -10.51 -2.22 8.57
CA LEU A 67 -10.69 -3.00 9.79
C LEU A 67 -10.76 -4.52 9.46
N PRO A 68 -10.22 -5.39 10.33
CA PRO A 68 -10.28 -6.85 10.14
C PRO A 68 -11.69 -7.44 10.20
#